data_AF-A0A8H3C221-F1
#
_entry.id   AF-A0A8H3C221-F1
#
_cell.length_a   1.000
_cell.length_b   1.000
_cell.length_c   1.000
_cell.angle_alpha   90.00
_cell.angle_beta   90.00
_cell.angle_gamma   90.00
#
_symmetry.space_group_name_H-M   'P 1'
#
loop_
_entity.id
_entity.type
_entity.pdbx_description
1 polymer ?
#
loop_
_entity_poly.entity_id
_entity_poly.type
_entity_poly.pdbx_seq_one_letter_code
_entity_poly.pdbx_strand_id
1 'polypeptide(L)'
;MTDATRPVSYANSDEKVPITPTEPSSPPKAYDPRAVERGGHPSPGEPITAVNSIILEEGLMSKGGPSSAIPPAPEPEEPEIPVNELPLVVRPFSAKVRKYLMNEVDTNIASFPLAAYCFMTGYSNAVTYTACYVWSSFQTGNTIQCAMAIAKLFTKYPHPVTENPWPTTVPEQSSWNPLAAEQWDWRRDTGLKTSDAQALASLLCFLFGAFCGRFGDHVGPRRRSWLVSNTFLQAMFTMAAALCCHVNGESSFGGARGSEFANWGTVLGFCTLGFMSAAMGLQAHAGVRIGNIFNSSVVLTTIWVQLVGEPKFFKPTMVKQRDHKAIAILGLIIGGIAGRALVDTIGSPWTIGIGSIVRVLIGLSWLSIPAAKPKKK
;
A
#
# COMPACT_ATOMS: atom_id res chain seq x y z
N MET A 1 42.03 43.04 -25.61
CA MET A 1 41.78 43.26 -24.18
C MET A 1 40.35 43.76 -24.03
N THR A 2 39.51 42.82 -23.64
CA THR A 2 38.13 42.84 -23.12
C THR A 2 37.26 44.09 -23.23
N ASP A 3 36.26 43.90 -24.08
CA ASP A 3 34.96 44.54 -24.26
C ASP A 3 34.13 44.62 -22.96
N ALA A 4 33.43 45.75 -22.76
CA ALA A 4 32.51 45.97 -21.66
C ALA A 4 31.12 46.30 -22.22
N THR A 5 30.29 45.27 -22.40
CA THR A 5 28.88 45.40 -22.79
C THR A 5 27.98 44.90 -21.67
N ARG A 6 27.39 45.84 -20.91
CA ARG A 6 26.13 45.61 -20.18
C ARG A 6 25.00 45.49 -21.20
N PRO A 7 23.97 44.65 -20.95
CA PRO A 7 22.63 45.01 -21.40
C PRO A 7 21.60 44.88 -20.26
N VAL A 8 20.91 45.98 -19.94
CA VAL A 8 19.58 46.42 -20.44
C VAL A 8 18.49 46.01 -19.44
N SER A 9 18.11 47.00 -18.64
CA SER A 9 16.86 47.09 -17.88
C SER A 9 15.68 47.06 -18.85
N TYR A 10 14.80 46.06 -18.74
CA TYR A 10 13.47 46.12 -19.34
C TYR A 10 12.46 46.47 -18.26
N ALA A 11 12.13 47.76 -18.20
CA ALA A 11 10.93 48.26 -17.56
C ALA A 11 9.95 48.76 -18.64
N ASN A 12 8.73 48.23 -18.54
CA ASN A 12 7.43 48.73 -19.02
C ASN A 12 7.06 48.66 -20.50
N SER A 13 6.03 47.85 -20.77
CA SER A 13 4.82 48.31 -21.46
C SER A 13 3.68 47.29 -21.29
N ASP A 14 2.86 47.46 -20.26
CA ASP A 14 1.44 47.06 -20.26
C ASP A 14 0.71 47.89 -19.20
N GLU A 15 0.51 49.15 -19.55
CA GLU A 15 -0.30 50.10 -18.81
C GLU A 15 -1.78 49.77 -19.06
N LYS A 16 -2.43 49.13 -18.08
CA LYS A 16 -3.89 49.04 -18.00
C LYS A 16 -4.38 49.74 -16.73
N VAL A 17 -4.90 50.95 -16.95
CA VAL A 17 -5.96 51.74 -16.27
C VAL A 17 -6.21 51.48 -14.76
N PRO A 18 -6.29 52.53 -13.91
CA PRO A 18 -6.57 52.38 -12.48
C PRO A 18 -7.98 51.85 -12.24
N ILE A 19 -8.09 50.72 -11.53
CA ILE A 19 -9.37 50.22 -11.03
C ILE A 19 -9.71 51.01 -9.77
N THR A 20 -10.81 51.75 -9.81
CA THR A 20 -11.41 52.47 -8.69
C THR A 20 -11.87 51.47 -7.61
N PRO A 21 -11.83 51.79 -6.31
CA PRO A 21 -12.24 50.85 -5.26
C PRO A 21 -13.74 50.61 -5.34
N THR A 22 -14.16 49.41 -5.73
CA THR A 22 -15.55 48.95 -5.58
C THR A 22 -15.85 48.69 -4.11
N GLU A 23 -17.03 49.13 -3.66
CA GLU A 23 -17.58 49.00 -2.31
C GLU A 23 -17.37 47.61 -1.66
N PRO A 24 -17.29 47.54 -0.32
CA PRO A 24 -17.08 46.27 0.37
C PRO A 24 -18.28 45.34 0.12
N SER A 25 -17.99 44.19 -0.49
CA SER A 25 -18.90 43.05 -0.55
C SER A 25 -19.37 42.70 0.85
N SER A 26 -20.69 42.50 1.01
CA SER A 26 -21.36 42.15 2.27
C SER A 26 -20.64 41.02 3.01
N PRO A 27 -20.64 41.00 4.36
CA PRO A 27 -19.96 39.96 5.11
C PRO A 27 -20.55 38.58 4.78
N PRO A 28 -19.75 37.50 4.79
CA PRO A 28 -20.25 36.15 4.56
C PRO A 28 -21.33 35.84 5.60
N LYS A 29 -22.46 35.30 5.13
CA LYS A 29 -23.58 34.89 6.01
C LYS A 29 -23.05 34.03 7.15
N ALA A 30 -23.31 34.47 8.39
CA ALA A 30 -23.02 33.71 9.58
C ALA A 30 -23.70 32.33 9.50
N TYR A 31 -22.95 31.29 9.84
CA TYR A 31 -23.46 29.92 9.96
C TYR A 31 -24.65 29.90 10.92
N ASP A 32 -25.83 29.56 10.42
CA ASP A 32 -27.02 29.34 11.25
C ASP A 32 -27.08 27.87 11.67
N PRO A 33 -26.78 27.53 12.94
CA PRO A 33 -26.80 26.16 13.44
C PRO A 33 -28.21 25.54 13.50
N ARG A 34 -29.27 26.26 13.10
CA ARG A 34 -30.67 25.80 13.20
C ARG A 34 -31.33 25.50 11.85
N ALA A 35 -30.63 25.66 10.72
CA ALA A 35 -31.21 25.49 9.38
C ALA A 35 -31.13 24.05 8.81
N VAL A 36 -30.92 23.03 9.64
CA VAL A 36 -31.01 21.62 9.21
C VAL A 36 -32.38 21.07 9.58
N GLU A 37 -33.25 20.92 8.57
CA GLU A 37 -34.46 20.11 8.69
C GLU A 37 -34.09 18.70 9.19
N ARG A 38 -34.83 18.23 10.21
CA ARG A 38 -34.65 16.92 10.82
C ARG A 38 -35.01 15.81 9.83
N GLY A 39 -34.02 15.33 9.10
CA GLY A 39 -34.02 13.97 8.57
C GLY A 39 -33.81 12.96 9.70
N GLY A 40 -34.68 11.96 9.77
CA GLY A 40 -34.84 10.96 10.83
C GLY A 40 -33.59 10.51 11.60
N HIS A 41 -33.73 10.48 12.92
CA HIS A 41 -32.82 9.87 13.87
C HIS A 41 -32.78 8.34 13.65
N PRO A 42 -31.61 7.69 13.49
CA PRO A 42 -31.52 6.24 13.58
C PRO A 42 -31.70 5.80 15.04
N SER A 43 -32.45 4.72 15.25
CA SER A 43 -32.67 4.08 16.56
C SER A 43 -31.34 3.56 17.15
N PRO A 44 -31.14 3.54 18.48
CA PRO A 44 -29.88 3.10 19.08
C PRO A 44 -29.79 1.57 19.04
N GLY A 45 -28.93 1.01 18.17
CA GLY A 45 -28.70 -0.44 18.16
C GLY A 45 -27.87 -1.04 17.03
N GLU A 46 -27.57 -0.33 15.95
CA GLU A 46 -26.81 -0.91 14.83
C GLU A 46 -25.31 -0.55 14.86
N PRO A 47 -24.40 -1.53 14.68
CA PRO A 47 -22.98 -1.24 14.53
C PRO A 47 -22.74 -0.55 13.18
N ILE A 48 -22.11 0.62 13.23
CA ILE A 48 -21.66 1.38 12.07
C ILE A 48 -20.67 0.51 11.28
N THR A 49 -21.18 -0.12 10.22
CA THR A 49 -20.36 -0.81 9.22
C THR A 49 -19.91 0.21 8.20
N ALA A 50 -18.61 0.22 7.92
CA ALA A 50 -18.03 1.07 6.91
C ALA A 50 -18.67 0.78 5.54
N VAL A 51 -19.34 1.79 4.99
CA VAL A 51 -19.53 2.12 3.58
C VAL A 51 -19.37 0.95 2.59
N ASN A 52 -20.52 0.43 2.16
CA ASN A 52 -20.85 -0.08 0.83
C ASN A 52 -19.76 -0.86 0.08
N SER A 53 -19.72 -2.17 0.34
CA SER A 53 -19.27 -3.13 -0.66
C SER A 53 -20.21 -3.09 -1.87
N ILE A 54 -19.65 -2.88 -3.05
CA ILE A 54 -20.32 -3.02 -4.34
C ILE A 54 -20.90 -4.45 -4.43
N ILE A 55 -22.21 -4.55 -4.25
CA ILE A 55 -23.01 -5.71 -4.62
C ILE A 55 -23.46 -5.44 -6.06
N LEU A 56 -22.95 -6.23 -7.00
CA LEU A 56 -23.56 -6.36 -8.31
C LEU A 56 -24.87 -7.15 -8.12
N GLU A 57 -25.98 -6.44 -7.98
CA GLU A 57 -27.29 -6.96 -8.31
C GLU A 57 -27.46 -6.89 -9.83
N GLU A 58 -27.55 -8.04 -10.48
CA GLU A 58 -28.24 -8.15 -11.77
C GLU A 58 -29.54 -8.90 -11.50
N GLY A 59 -30.63 -8.14 -11.52
CA GLY A 59 -32.00 -8.62 -11.42
C GLY A 59 -32.54 -9.14 -12.75
N LEU A 60 -33.40 -10.15 -12.62
CA LEU A 60 -34.66 -10.35 -13.34
C LEU A 60 -34.73 -10.02 -14.85
N MET A 61 -34.74 -11.10 -15.65
CA MET A 61 -35.66 -11.37 -16.77
C MET A 61 -35.77 -12.90 -16.88
N SER A 62 -36.84 -13.63 -17.19
CA SER A 62 -38.27 -13.43 -17.45
C SER A 62 -38.93 -14.82 -17.25
N LYS A 63 -40.17 -14.88 -16.75
CA LYS A 63 -40.99 -16.10 -16.69
C LYS A 63 -41.74 -16.31 -18.02
N GLY A 64 -41.72 -17.54 -18.53
CA GLY A 64 -42.66 -18.09 -19.53
C GLY A 64 -42.12 -19.47 -19.95
N GLY A 65 -42.65 -20.61 -19.51
CA GLY A 65 -43.91 -21.25 -19.92
C GLY A 65 -43.60 -22.77 -20.07
N PRO A 66 -44.57 -23.70 -19.93
CA PRO A 66 -44.29 -25.13 -19.72
C PRO A 66 -44.15 -25.91 -21.04
N SER A 67 -43.20 -26.84 -21.13
CA SER A 67 -43.17 -27.82 -22.23
C SER A 67 -42.78 -29.22 -21.77
N SER A 68 -43.77 -30.11 -21.90
CA SER A 68 -43.72 -31.51 -22.35
C SER A 68 -42.60 -32.45 -21.87
N ALA A 69 -43.02 -33.49 -21.15
CA ALA A 69 -42.28 -34.72 -20.91
C ALA A 69 -41.92 -35.43 -22.23
N ILE A 70 -40.67 -35.87 -22.35
CA ILE A 70 -40.15 -36.75 -23.40
C ILE A 70 -39.95 -38.15 -22.75
N PRO A 71 -40.43 -39.26 -23.35
CA PRO A 71 -40.16 -40.60 -22.85
C PRO A 71 -38.71 -41.04 -23.17
N PRO A 72 -38.11 -41.95 -22.38
CA PRO A 72 -36.71 -42.33 -22.55
C PRO A 72 -36.50 -43.16 -23.82
N ALA A 73 -35.45 -42.82 -24.58
CA ALA A 73 -34.97 -43.60 -25.72
C ALA A 73 -34.07 -44.77 -25.25
N PRO A 74 -33.91 -45.84 -26.05
CA PRO A 74 -33.22 -47.07 -25.65
C PRO A 74 -31.70 -46.89 -25.56
N GLU A 75 -31.07 -47.62 -24.65
CA GLU A 75 -29.60 -47.71 -24.48
C GLU A 75 -28.91 -48.17 -25.77
N PRO A 76 -27.87 -47.47 -26.25
CA PRO A 76 -26.95 -48.01 -27.25
C PRO A 76 -25.77 -48.74 -26.60
N GLU A 77 -25.51 -49.95 -27.10
CA GLU A 77 -24.36 -50.82 -26.78
C GLU A 77 -23.00 -50.09 -26.85
N GLU A 78 -22.13 -50.36 -25.89
CA GLU A 78 -20.74 -49.89 -25.87
C GLU A 78 -19.89 -50.63 -26.93
N PRO A 79 -19.19 -49.93 -27.84
CA PRO A 79 -18.17 -50.55 -28.67
C PRO A 79 -16.83 -50.68 -27.91
N GLU A 80 -16.24 -51.87 -27.94
CA GLU A 80 -14.91 -52.18 -27.38
C GLU A 80 -13.82 -51.29 -28.01
N ILE A 81 -13.08 -50.56 -27.17
CA ILE A 81 -11.99 -49.68 -27.60
C ILE A 81 -10.67 -50.49 -27.56
N PRO A 82 -9.89 -50.54 -28.67
CA PRO A 82 -8.63 -51.28 -28.72
C PRO A 82 -7.56 -50.69 -27.81
N VAL A 83 -6.93 -51.58 -27.04
CA VAL A 83 -5.84 -51.32 -26.09
C VAL A 83 -4.55 -51.00 -26.85
N ASN A 84 -4.39 -49.77 -27.32
CA ASN A 84 -3.09 -49.27 -27.77
C ASN A 84 -3.08 -47.74 -27.87
N GLU A 85 -3.21 -47.08 -26.72
CA GLU A 85 -2.62 -45.78 -26.44
C GLU A 85 -2.75 -45.61 -24.92
N LEU A 86 -1.71 -45.95 -24.17
CA LEU A 86 -1.65 -45.58 -22.75
C LEU A 86 -1.58 -44.05 -22.70
N PRO A 87 -2.62 -43.34 -22.25
CA PRO A 87 -2.46 -41.92 -21.99
C PRO A 87 -1.35 -41.81 -20.95
N LEU A 88 -0.43 -40.87 -21.15
CA LEU A 88 0.50 -40.45 -20.13
C LEU A 88 -0.33 -40.00 -18.93
N VAL A 89 -0.61 -40.93 -18.00
CA VAL A 89 -1.32 -40.66 -16.76
C VAL A 89 -0.36 -39.86 -15.90
N VAL A 90 -0.33 -38.55 -16.12
CA VAL A 90 0.14 -37.60 -15.14
C VAL A 90 -0.77 -37.84 -13.94
N ARG A 91 -0.28 -38.61 -12.94
CA ARG A 91 -1.04 -38.90 -11.73
C ARG A 91 -1.54 -37.55 -11.20
N PRO A 92 -2.85 -37.28 -11.21
CA PRO A 92 -3.33 -36.02 -10.73
C PRO A 92 -2.88 -35.92 -9.28
N PHE A 93 -2.33 -34.75 -8.93
CA PHE A 93 -2.11 -34.37 -7.55
C PHE A 93 -3.28 -34.89 -6.71
N SER A 94 -3.00 -35.77 -5.73
CA SER A 94 -4.01 -36.59 -5.05
C SER A 94 -5.31 -35.82 -4.86
N ALA A 95 -6.42 -36.32 -5.40
CA ALA A 95 -7.70 -35.60 -5.44
C ALA A 95 -8.10 -35.02 -4.06
N LYS A 96 -7.69 -35.71 -2.98
CA LYS A 96 -7.81 -35.26 -1.60
C LYS A 96 -7.05 -33.95 -1.31
N VAL A 97 -5.81 -33.83 -1.77
CA VAL A 97 -4.98 -32.63 -1.59
C VAL A 97 -5.47 -31.49 -2.49
N ARG A 98 -5.89 -31.78 -3.74
CA ARG A 98 -6.54 -30.77 -4.59
C ARG A 98 -7.81 -30.23 -3.94
N LYS A 99 -8.68 -31.10 -3.43
CA LYS A 99 -9.89 -30.72 -2.70
C LYS A 99 -9.56 -29.89 -1.46
N TYR A 100 -8.52 -30.29 -0.71
CA TYR A 100 -8.04 -29.53 0.44
C TYR A 100 -7.60 -28.11 0.03
N LEU A 101 -6.72 -27.97 -0.96
CA LEU A 101 -6.19 -26.66 -1.38
C LEU A 101 -7.24 -25.74 -2.03
N MET A 102 -8.32 -26.30 -2.57
CA MET A 102 -9.40 -25.52 -3.18
C MET A 102 -10.46 -25.05 -2.16
N ASN A 103 -10.42 -25.54 -0.92
CA ASN A 103 -11.34 -25.06 0.11
C ASN A 103 -11.01 -23.62 0.54
N GLU A 104 -12.07 -22.86 0.82
CA GLU A 104 -11.95 -21.54 1.43
C GLU A 104 -11.57 -21.66 2.91
N VAL A 105 -10.69 -20.76 3.35
CA VAL A 105 -10.19 -20.71 4.72
C VAL A 105 -11.16 -19.94 5.63
N ASP A 106 -11.36 -20.41 6.87
CA ASP A 106 -12.10 -19.64 7.86
C ASP A 106 -11.28 -18.43 8.32
N THR A 107 -11.74 -17.24 7.92
CA THR A 107 -11.06 -15.98 8.17
C THR A 107 -11.07 -15.60 9.66
N ASN A 108 -12.00 -16.12 10.45
CA ASN A 108 -12.15 -15.79 11.88
C ASN A 108 -11.05 -16.39 12.76
N ILE A 109 -10.39 -17.43 12.27
CA ILE A 109 -9.31 -18.17 12.94
C ILE A 109 -7.97 -17.99 12.21
N ALA A 110 -7.94 -17.18 11.14
CA ALA A 110 -6.74 -16.81 10.41
C ALA A 110 -5.93 -15.67 11.07
N SER A 111 -6.12 -15.42 12.37
CA SER A 111 -5.49 -14.29 13.06
C SER A 111 -3.96 -14.36 13.04
N PHE A 112 -3.37 -15.56 13.10
CA PHE A 112 -1.92 -15.73 13.09
C PHE A 112 -1.26 -15.26 11.78
N PRO A 113 -1.59 -15.79 10.58
CA PRO A 113 -0.97 -15.32 9.35
C PRO A 113 -1.24 -13.84 9.07
N LEU A 114 -2.41 -13.33 9.47
CA LEU A 114 -2.77 -11.93 9.31
C LEU A 114 -1.99 -10.99 10.25
N ALA A 115 -1.76 -11.40 11.50
CA ALA A 115 -0.88 -10.68 12.42
C ALA A 115 0.57 -10.71 11.91
N ALA A 116 1.03 -11.84 11.37
CA ALA A 116 2.35 -11.96 10.75
C ALA A 116 2.51 -11.07 9.51
N TYR A 117 1.45 -10.85 8.72
CA TYR A 117 1.44 -9.82 7.67
C TYR A 117 1.61 -8.40 8.23
N CYS A 118 0.95 -8.06 9.35
CA CYS A 118 1.14 -6.76 10.00
C CYS A 118 2.58 -6.57 10.49
N PHE A 119 3.18 -7.64 11.04
CA PHE A 119 4.62 -7.68 11.35
C PHE A 119 5.48 -7.42 10.11
N MET A 120 5.21 -8.11 9.00
CA MET A 120 5.96 -7.92 7.76
C MET A 120 5.82 -6.50 7.17
N THR A 121 4.69 -5.82 7.38
CA THR A 121 4.51 -4.42 6.99
C THR A 121 5.49 -3.52 7.76
N GLY A 122 5.60 -3.70 9.08
CA GLY A 122 6.52 -2.92 9.91
C GLY A 122 7.97 -3.23 9.56
N TYR A 123 8.28 -4.51 9.41
CA TYR A 123 9.60 -5.01 9.04
C TYR A 123 10.09 -4.43 7.71
N SER A 124 9.28 -4.56 6.65
CA SER A 124 9.65 -4.11 5.31
C SER A 124 9.81 -2.59 5.24
N ASN A 125 8.91 -1.85 5.91
CA ASN A 125 9.00 -0.40 5.98
C ASN A 125 10.22 0.07 6.75
N ALA A 126 10.60 -0.58 7.85
CA ALA A 126 11.80 -0.20 8.60
C ALA A 126 13.06 -0.32 7.73
N VAL A 127 13.19 -1.38 6.94
CA VAL A 127 14.32 -1.57 6.03
C VAL A 127 14.36 -0.46 4.96
N THR A 128 13.27 -0.31 4.18
CA THR A 128 13.29 0.66 3.07
C THR A 128 13.42 2.10 3.56
N TYR A 129 12.75 2.44 4.66
CA TYR A 129 12.80 3.79 5.21
C TYR A 129 14.17 4.12 5.80
N THR A 130 14.88 3.15 6.38
CA THR A 130 16.24 3.36 6.89
C THR A 130 17.23 3.66 5.76
N ALA A 131 17.06 3.01 4.60
CA ALA A 131 17.94 3.19 3.45
C ALA A 131 17.66 4.48 2.65
N CYS A 132 16.38 4.76 2.35
CA CYS A 132 16.02 5.77 1.35
C CYS A 132 14.88 6.71 1.78
N TYR A 133 14.41 6.63 3.03
CA TYR A 133 13.27 7.42 3.54
C TYR A 133 11.95 7.22 2.79
N VAL A 134 11.83 6.15 2.00
CA VAL A 134 10.60 5.75 1.31
C VAL A 134 9.99 4.52 1.96
N TRP A 135 8.67 4.53 2.13
CA TRP A 135 7.94 3.39 2.68
C TRP A 135 7.47 2.47 1.55
N SER A 136 7.92 1.22 1.53
CA SER A 136 7.45 0.22 0.55
C SER A 136 5.96 -0.11 0.70
N SER A 137 5.39 0.08 1.88
CA SER A 137 3.99 -0.27 2.17
C SER A 137 3.07 0.95 2.33
N PHE A 138 3.58 2.11 2.74
CA PHE A 138 2.74 3.28 3.09
C PHE A 138 2.62 4.26 1.92
N GLN A 139 1.69 3.94 1.02
CA GLN A 139 1.52 4.70 -0.23
C GLN A 139 0.89 6.08 -0.06
N THR A 140 0.19 6.37 1.04
CA THR A 140 -0.29 7.74 1.33
C THR A 140 0.88 8.73 1.36
N GLY A 141 1.97 8.38 2.05
CA GLY A 141 3.17 9.22 2.12
C GLY A 141 3.86 9.36 0.77
N ASN A 142 4.02 8.27 0.02
CA ASN A 142 4.65 8.30 -1.31
C ASN A 142 3.82 9.11 -2.31
N THR A 143 2.49 9.03 -2.25
CA THR A 143 1.58 9.82 -3.09
C THR A 143 1.73 11.31 -2.82
N ILE A 144 1.81 11.72 -1.54
CA ILE A 144 2.04 13.12 -1.17
C ILE A 144 3.45 13.56 -1.60
N GLN A 145 4.48 12.73 -1.46
CA GLN A 145 5.82 13.06 -1.98
C GLN A 145 5.81 13.31 -3.49
N CYS A 146 5.11 12.46 -4.26
CA CYS A 146 4.94 12.68 -5.70
C CYS A 146 4.19 13.99 -5.99
N ALA A 147 3.12 14.29 -5.25
CA ALA A 147 2.37 15.53 -5.41
C ALA A 147 3.23 16.77 -5.08
N MET A 148 4.06 16.69 -4.04
CA MET A 148 5.02 17.74 -3.69
C MET A 148 6.07 17.92 -4.79
N ALA A 149 6.57 16.83 -5.39
CA ALA A 149 7.51 16.90 -6.51
C ALA A 149 6.89 17.62 -7.73
N ILE A 150 5.61 17.36 -8.02
CA ILE A 150 4.87 18.09 -9.07
C ILE A 150 4.72 19.57 -8.68
N ALA A 151 4.39 19.86 -7.43
CA ALA A 151 4.21 21.24 -6.96
C ALA A 151 5.49 22.08 -7.11
N LYS A 152 6.69 21.47 -6.96
CA LYS A 152 7.98 22.15 -7.18
C LYS A 152 8.11 22.77 -8.57
N LEU A 153 7.49 22.19 -9.60
CA LEU A 153 7.50 22.74 -10.97
C LEU A 153 6.80 24.11 -11.05
N PHE A 154 5.92 24.42 -10.10
CA PHE A 154 5.15 25.66 -10.03
C PHE A 154 5.68 26.63 -8.97
N THR A 155 6.70 26.26 -8.20
CA THR A 155 7.25 27.10 -7.14
C THR A 155 7.99 28.29 -7.74
N LYS A 156 7.47 29.50 -7.46
CA LYS A 156 8.00 30.77 -7.98
C LYS A 156 9.31 31.20 -7.30
N TYR A 157 9.49 30.85 -6.03
CA TYR A 157 10.63 31.29 -5.21
C TYR A 157 11.65 30.15 -5.05
N PRO A 158 12.94 30.38 -5.32
CA PRO A 158 13.97 29.41 -4.99
C PRO A 158 13.96 29.17 -3.48
N HIS A 159 13.87 27.91 -3.06
CA HIS A 159 14.11 27.55 -1.67
C HIS A 159 15.61 27.39 -1.49
N PRO A 160 16.16 27.90 -0.38
CA PRO A 160 17.56 27.71 -0.13
C PRO A 160 17.85 26.22 0.10
N VAL A 161 18.83 25.70 -0.64
CA VAL A 161 19.37 24.36 -0.42
C VAL A 161 20.58 24.53 0.50
N THR A 162 20.38 24.57 1.82
CA THR A 162 21.54 24.44 2.73
C THR A 162 21.78 22.99 3.10
N GLU A 163 23.05 22.60 3.05
CA GLU A 163 23.56 21.43 3.78
C GLU A 163 23.51 21.63 5.31
N ASN A 164 23.31 22.87 5.77
CA ASN A 164 23.17 23.22 7.19
C ASN A 164 21.75 22.87 7.71
N PRO A 165 21.61 21.96 8.70
CA PRO A 165 20.33 21.57 9.29
C PRO A 165 19.66 22.65 10.13
N TRP A 166 20.41 23.70 10.53
CA TRP A 166 19.93 24.78 11.40
C TRP A 166 20.36 26.13 10.84
N PRO A 167 19.72 26.62 9.77
CA PRO A 167 19.98 27.96 9.31
C PRO A 167 19.55 28.96 10.39
N THR A 168 20.49 29.79 10.84
CA THR A 168 20.27 30.82 11.87
C THR A 168 19.44 32.00 11.35
N THR A 169 19.08 32.01 10.06
CA THR A 169 18.24 33.02 9.42
C THR A 169 17.21 32.33 8.52
N VAL A 170 15.95 32.73 8.63
CA VAL A 170 14.85 32.18 7.81
C VAL A 170 14.85 32.90 6.45
N PRO A 171 14.47 32.27 5.32
CA PRO A 171 14.49 32.92 4.00
C PRO A 171 13.66 34.21 3.93
N GLU A 172 12.62 34.33 4.76
CA GLU A 172 11.83 35.57 4.90
C GLU A 172 12.68 36.75 5.41
N GLN A 173 13.68 36.48 6.25
CA GLN A 173 14.66 37.47 6.76
C GLN A 173 15.79 37.78 5.77
N SER A 174 16.00 36.95 4.73
CA SER A 174 17.04 37.20 3.72
C SER A 174 16.70 38.39 2.81
N SER A 175 15.42 38.74 2.68
CA SER A 175 14.99 39.98 2.01
C SER A 175 15.49 41.25 2.72
N TRP A 176 15.82 41.16 4.01
CA TRP A 176 16.32 42.25 4.85
C TRP A 176 17.84 42.22 5.08
N ASN A 177 18.51 41.12 4.74
CA ASN A 177 19.96 40.97 4.93
C ASN A 177 20.65 40.43 3.66
N PRO A 178 21.17 41.33 2.79
CA PRO A 178 21.84 40.97 1.55
C PRO A 178 23.07 40.06 1.74
N LEU A 179 23.78 40.20 2.86
CA LEU A 179 24.96 39.38 3.18
C LEU A 179 24.58 37.95 3.57
N ALA A 180 23.42 37.76 4.20
CA ALA A 180 22.89 36.42 4.45
C ALA A 180 22.49 35.76 3.12
N ALA A 181 21.83 36.50 2.22
CA ALA A 181 21.45 36.00 0.89
C ALA A 181 22.65 35.53 0.06
N GLU A 182 23.83 36.14 0.21
CA GLU A 182 25.07 35.73 -0.47
C GLU A 182 25.62 34.38 0.03
N GLN A 183 25.26 33.95 1.25
CA GLN A 183 25.64 32.65 1.82
C GLN A 183 24.73 31.49 1.36
N TRP A 184 23.63 31.78 0.67
CA TRP A 184 22.66 30.79 0.22
C TRP A 184 22.82 30.51 -1.28
N ASP A 185 22.93 29.24 -1.66
CA ASP A 185 22.81 28.84 -3.06
C ASP A 185 21.31 28.81 -3.43
N TRP A 186 20.84 29.91 -4.04
CA TRP A 186 19.44 30.10 -4.44
C TRP A 186 19.10 29.35 -5.73
N ARG A 187 19.12 28.02 -5.68
CA ARG A 187 18.69 27.21 -6.82
C ARG A 187 17.18 27.05 -6.85
N ARG A 188 16.59 27.20 -8.04
CA ARG A 188 15.25 26.68 -8.29
C ARG A 188 15.34 25.16 -8.29
N ASP A 189 14.76 24.54 -7.27
CA ASP A 189 14.65 23.08 -7.15
C ASP A 189 13.56 22.54 -8.10
N THR A 190 13.79 22.64 -9.40
CA THR A 190 12.84 22.22 -10.45
C THR A 190 13.08 20.79 -10.94
N GLY A 191 14.12 20.13 -10.45
CA GLY A 191 14.45 18.75 -10.83
C GLY A 191 13.69 17.71 -10.00
N LEU A 192 13.39 16.56 -10.62
CA LEU A 192 12.92 15.40 -9.88
C LEU A 192 14.07 14.87 -9.01
N LYS A 193 13.94 14.94 -7.68
CA LYS A 193 14.96 14.41 -6.78
C LYS A 193 14.93 12.88 -6.77
N THR A 194 16.04 12.26 -6.39
CA THR A 194 16.13 10.79 -6.25
C THR A 194 15.05 10.24 -5.32
N SER A 195 14.79 10.91 -4.19
CA SER A 195 13.71 10.54 -3.27
C SER A 195 12.32 10.63 -3.89
N ASP A 196 12.07 11.65 -4.73
CA ASP A 196 10.80 11.80 -5.45
C ASP A 196 10.61 10.66 -6.46
N ALA A 197 11.68 10.31 -7.20
CA ALA A 197 11.69 9.19 -8.13
C ALA A 197 11.51 7.84 -7.43
N GLN A 198 12.15 7.63 -6.27
CA GLN A 198 12.00 6.43 -5.45
C GLN A 198 10.58 6.29 -4.90
N ALA A 199 9.96 7.38 -4.45
CA ALA A 199 8.56 7.38 -4.02
C ALA A 199 7.61 6.99 -5.16
N LEU A 200 7.83 7.53 -6.36
CA LEU A 200 7.07 7.15 -7.56
C LEU A 200 7.27 5.68 -7.92
N ALA A 201 8.52 5.19 -7.93
CA ALA A 201 8.83 3.80 -8.21
C ALA A 201 8.18 2.85 -7.20
N SER A 202 8.24 3.18 -5.90
CA SER A 202 7.55 2.43 -4.85
C SER A 202 6.04 2.38 -5.09
N LEU A 203 5.41 3.51 -5.42
CA LEU A 203 3.98 3.59 -5.69
C LEU A 203 3.57 2.73 -6.89
N LEU A 204 4.26 2.86 -8.02
CA LEU A 204 3.95 2.09 -9.23
C LEU A 204 4.16 0.59 -9.02
N CYS A 205 5.25 0.19 -8.38
CA CYS A 205 5.50 -1.22 -8.09
C CYS A 205 4.50 -1.79 -7.06
N PHE A 206 4.08 -1.01 -6.06
CA PHE A 206 3.02 -1.41 -5.14
C PHE A 206 1.70 -1.63 -5.86
N LEU A 207 1.30 -0.71 -6.75
CA LEU A 207 0.10 -0.85 -7.58
C LEU A 207 0.20 -2.07 -8.51
N PHE A 208 1.37 -2.33 -9.09
CA PHE A 208 1.63 -3.55 -9.87
C PHE A 208 1.44 -4.81 -9.02
N GLY A 209 2.00 -4.85 -7.81
CA GLY A 209 1.80 -5.96 -6.89
C GLY A 209 0.32 -6.18 -6.55
N ALA A 210 -0.41 -5.10 -6.26
CA ALA A 210 -1.85 -5.17 -6.01
C ALA A 210 -2.63 -5.64 -7.24
N PHE A 211 -2.23 -5.22 -8.44
CA PHE A 211 -2.80 -5.68 -9.71
C PHE A 211 -2.59 -7.19 -9.91
N CYS A 212 -1.38 -7.71 -9.68
CA CYS A 212 -1.11 -9.15 -9.69
C CYS A 212 -2.01 -9.91 -8.69
N GLY A 213 -2.33 -9.27 -7.55
CA GLY A 213 -3.25 -9.81 -6.55
C GLY A 213 -4.67 -10.07 -7.08
N ARG A 214 -5.11 -9.39 -8.15
CA ARG A 214 -6.41 -9.61 -8.79
C ARG A 214 -6.54 -10.97 -9.46
N PHE A 215 -5.43 -11.65 -9.75
CA PHE A 215 -5.48 -13.04 -10.21
C PHE A 215 -6.20 -13.94 -9.19
N GLY A 216 -6.10 -13.61 -7.90
CA GLY A 216 -6.84 -14.25 -6.83
C GLY A 216 -8.36 -14.15 -6.94
N ASP A 217 -8.87 -13.12 -7.61
CA ASP A 217 -10.32 -12.96 -7.81
C ASP A 217 -10.87 -14.03 -8.77
N HIS A 218 -10.05 -14.51 -9.70
CA HIS A 218 -10.40 -15.60 -10.63
C HIS A 218 -10.27 -16.98 -9.97
N VAL A 219 -9.23 -17.17 -9.15
CA VAL A 219 -9.00 -18.44 -8.44
C VAL A 219 -9.96 -18.59 -7.26
N GLY A 220 -10.32 -17.52 -6.59
CA GLY A 220 -11.04 -17.50 -5.33
C GLY A 220 -10.16 -16.90 -4.22
N PRO A 221 -10.43 -15.66 -3.76
CA PRO A 221 -9.50 -14.90 -2.94
C PRO A 221 -9.28 -15.45 -1.53
N ARG A 222 -10.19 -16.33 -1.08
CA ARG A 222 -10.12 -17.00 0.23
C ARG A 222 -9.68 -18.47 0.12
N ARG A 223 -9.45 -18.98 -1.10
CA ARG A 223 -8.99 -20.36 -1.29
C ARG A 223 -7.57 -20.50 -0.76
N ARG A 224 -7.32 -21.61 -0.08
CA ARG A 224 -6.01 -21.92 0.51
C ARG A 224 -4.88 -21.91 -0.53
N SER A 225 -5.10 -22.52 -1.70
CA SER A 225 -4.15 -22.51 -2.82
C SER A 225 -3.73 -21.10 -3.23
N TRP A 226 -4.68 -20.17 -3.32
CA TRP A 226 -4.40 -18.78 -3.62
C TRP A 226 -3.63 -18.10 -2.49
N LEU A 227 -4.08 -18.20 -1.24
CA LEU A 227 -3.42 -17.55 -0.11
C LEU A 227 -1.96 -18.01 0.08
N VAL A 228 -1.72 -19.32 -0.10
CA VAL A 228 -0.39 -19.92 -0.10
C VAL A 228 0.44 -19.36 -1.26
N SER A 229 -0.02 -19.52 -2.51
CA SER A 229 0.74 -19.08 -3.70
C SER A 229 0.99 -17.57 -3.73
N ASN A 230 0.01 -16.75 -3.35
CA ASN A 230 0.14 -15.31 -3.18
C ASN A 230 1.24 -14.96 -2.16
N THR A 231 1.30 -15.65 -1.02
CA THR A 231 2.36 -15.41 -0.03
C THR A 231 3.73 -15.86 -0.54
N PHE A 232 3.80 -16.98 -1.27
CA PHE A 232 5.04 -17.40 -1.93
C PHE A 232 5.51 -16.41 -2.99
N LEU A 233 4.60 -15.82 -3.77
CA LEU A 233 4.93 -14.77 -4.72
C LEU A 233 5.49 -13.52 -4.03
N GLN A 234 4.91 -13.13 -2.88
CA GLN A 234 5.49 -12.08 -2.04
C GLN A 234 6.91 -12.44 -1.55
N ALA A 235 7.12 -13.70 -1.15
CA ALA A 235 8.44 -14.19 -0.74
C ALA A 235 9.46 -14.15 -1.90
N MET A 236 9.05 -14.50 -3.12
CA MET A 236 9.89 -14.41 -4.32
C MET A 236 10.27 -12.96 -4.64
N PHE A 237 9.33 -12.02 -4.60
CA PHE A 237 9.66 -10.60 -4.75
C PHE A 237 10.59 -10.11 -3.63
N THR A 238 10.35 -10.52 -2.38
CA THR A 238 11.23 -10.15 -1.26
C THR A 238 12.64 -10.74 -1.45
N MET A 239 12.76 -11.97 -1.95
CA MET A 239 14.05 -12.58 -2.28
C MET A 239 14.75 -11.86 -3.44
N ALA A 240 14.03 -11.52 -4.51
CA ALA A 240 14.56 -10.74 -5.62
C ALA A 240 15.09 -9.37 -5.13
N ALA A 241 14.36 -8.70 -4.22
CA ALA A 241 14.84 -7.49 -3.57
C ALA A 241 16.13 -7.71 -2.77
N ALA A 242 16.24 -8.81 -2.01
CA ALA A 242 17.45 -9.13 -1.25
C ALA A 242 18.66 -9.31 -2.18
N LEU A 243 18.48 -10.00 -3.31
CA LEU A 243 19.51 -10.20 -4.32
C LEU A 243 19.93 -8.88 -4.98
N CYS A 244 18.98 -8.06 -5.42
CA CYS A 244 19.27 -6.72 -5.95
C CYS A 244 20.02 -5.87 -4.92
N CYS A 245 19.59 -5.88 -3.66
CA CYS A 245 20.22 -5.12 -2.57
C CYS A 245 21.64 -5.60 -2.30
N HIS A 246 21.88 -6.92 -2.36
CA HIS A 246 23.19 -7.52 -2.15
C HIS A 246 24.18 -7.11 -3.24
N VAL A 247 23.75 -7.15 -4.51
CA VAL A 247 24.59 -6.78 -5.66
C VAL A 247 24.79 -5.26 -5.74
N ASN A 248 23.80 -4.48 -5.28
CA ASN A 248 23.87 -3.02 -5.30
C ASN A 248 25.04 -2.46 -4.47
N GLY A 249 25.29 -3.03 -3.28
CA GLY A 249 26.37 -2.60 -2.39
C GLY A 249 26.22 -1.21 -1.75
N GLU A 250 25.16 -0.45 -2.06
CA GLU A 250 24.87 0.82 -1.38
C GLU A 250 24.56 0.63 0.11
N SER A 251 24.86 1.65 0.91
CA SER A 251 24.66 1.60 2.36
C SER A 251 23.20 1.37 2.73
N SER A 252 23.02 0.63 3.83
CA SER A 252 21.70 0.37 4.44
C SER A 252 21.10 1.59 5.14
N PHE A 253 21.89 2.65 5.32
CA PHE A 253 21.54 3.87 6.05
C PHE A 253 21.65 5.09 5.15
N GLY A 254 20.52 5.72 4.87
CA GLY A 254 20.48 7.00 4.17
C GLY A 254 21.25 8.09 4.93
N GLY A 255 21.68 9.12 4.20
CA GLY A 255 22.27 10.34 4.79
C GLY A 255 21.26 11.13 5.64
N ALA A 256 21.59 12.33 6.11
CA ALA A 256 20.67 13.13 6.94
C ALA A 256 19.28 13.27 6.29
N ARG A 257 18.21 13.18 7.08
CA ARG A 257 16.84 13.26 6.56
C ARG A 257 16.61 14.61 5.89
N GLY A 258 16.23 14.59 4.61
CA GLY A 258 16.08 15.80 3.79
C GLY A 258 17.33 16.21 3.02
N SER A 259 18.45 15.47 3.18
CA SER A 259 19.58 15.57 2.25
C SER A 259 19.16 15.12 0.85
N GLU A 260 19.83 15.66 -0.16
CA GLU A 260 19.61 15.32 -1.57
C GLU A 260 19.96 13.85 -1.88
N PHE A 261 20.74 13.21 -1.01
CA PHE A 261 21.35 11.89 -1.22
C PHE A 261 20.64 10.80 -0.40
N ALA A 262 19.45 10.39 -0.86
CA ALA A 262 18.89 9.11 -0.45
C ALA A 262 19.74 7.98 -1.06
N ASN A 263 20.12 6.96 -0.27
CA ASN A 263 20.74 5.77 -0.83
C ASN A 263 19.72 4.99 -1.65
N TRP A 264 20.18 3.95 -2.35
CA TRP A 264 19.38 3.16 -3.29
C TRP A 264 19.03 3.98 -4.53
N GLY A 265 19.94 4.88 -4.92
CA GLY A 265 19.80 5.73 -6.11
C GLY A 265 20.17 5.00 -7.41
N THR A 266 20.84 3.86 -7.33
CA THR A 266 21.18 3.07 -8.53
C THR A 266 19.96 2.31 -9.05
N VAL A 267 20.06 1.80 -10.29
CA VAL A 267 19.04 0.92 -10.87
C VAL A 267 18.73 -0.28 -9.96
N LEU A 268 19.76 -0.88 -9.34
CA LEU A 268 19.57 -2.02 -8.42
C LEU A 268 18.93 -1.61 -7.09
N GLY A 269 19.22 -0.41 -6.59
CA GLY A 269 18.53 0.19 -5.45
C GLY A 269 17.04 0.39 -5.73
N PHE A 270 16.70 0.95 -6.90
CA PHE A 270 15.32 1.06 -7.37
C PHE A 270 14.64 -0.29 -7.54
N CYS A 271 15.32 -1.29 -8.11
CA CYS A 271 14.79 -2.66 -8.21
C CYS A 271 14.52 -3.25 -6.82
N THR A 272 15.41 -3.04 -5.85
CA THR A 272 15.22 -3.47 -4.46
C THR A 272 13.94 -2.87 -3.88
N LEU A 273 13.80 -1.54 -3.94
CA LEU A 273 12.62 -0.84 -3.45
C LEU A 273 11.35 -1.28 -4.21
N GLY A 274 11.43 -1.44 -5.52
CA GLY A 274 10.33 -1.86 -6.38
C GLY A 274 9.82 -3.25 -6.03
N PHE A 275 10.71 -4.24 -5.92
CA PHE A 275 10.32 -5.60 -5.54
C PHE A 275 9.76 -5.67 -4.10
N MET A 276 10.34 -4.94 -3.14
CA MET A 276 9.76 -4.84 -1.80
C MET A 276 8.35 -4.23 -1.83
N SER A 277 8.16 -3.16 -2.62
CA SER A 277 6.86 -2.50 -2.77
C SER A 277 5.83 -3.39 -3.46
N ALA A 278 6.23 -4.14 -4.48
CA ALA A 278 5.36 -5.12 -5.15
C ALA A 278 4.93 -6.25 -4.22
N ALA A 279 5.82 -6.75 -3.36
CA ALA A 279 5.45 -7.72 -2.32
C ALA A 279 4.40 -7.16 -1.36
N MET A 280 4.54 -5.90 -0.94
CA MET A 280 3.57 -5.24 -0.06
C MET A 280 2.24 -4.96 -0.75
N GLY A 281 2.25 -4.67 -2.06
CA GLY A 281 1.04 -4.51 -2.88
C GLY A 281 0.20 -5.79 -2.95
N LEU A 282 0.84 -6.94 -3.20
CA LEU A 282 0.19 -8.25 -3.15
C LEU A 282 -0.43 -8.54 -1.78
N GLN A 283 0.31 -8.23 -0.70
CA GLN A 283 -0.17 -8.42 0.66
C GLN A 283 -1.39 -7.53 0.95
N ALA A 284 -1.35 -6.26 0.53
CA ALA A 284 -2.45 -5.32 0.71
C ALA A 284 -3.72 -5.80 -0.01
N HIS A 285 -3.60 -6.22 -1.27
CA HIS A 285 -4.75 -6.73 -2.04
C HIS A 285 -5.34 -7.99 -1.40
N ALA A 286 -4.49 -8.96 -1.03
CA ALA A 286 -4.95 -10.18 -0.35
C ALA A 286 -5.64 -9.87 0.99
N GLY A 287 -5.07 -8.93 1.77
CA GLY A 287 -5.67 -8.44 3.02
C GLY A 287 -7.09 -7.96 2.80
N VAL A 288 -7.30 -7.05 1.84
CA VAL A 288 -8.61 -6.44 1.51
C VAL A 288 -9.65 -7.48 1.07
N ARG A 289 -9.22 -8.54 0.39
CA ARG A 289 -10.13 -9.60 -0.09
C ARG A 289 -10.49 -10.63 0.99
N ILE A 290 -9.68 -10.80 2.02
CA ILE A 290 -9.98 -11.69 3.14
C ILE A 290 -11.18 -11.14 3.94
N GLY A 291 -11.27 -9.82 4.15
CA GLY A 291 -12.44 -9.20 4.76
C GLY A 291 -12.59 -9.43 6.26
N ASN A 292 -11.48 -9.60 7.01
CA ASN A 292 -11.48 -9.72 8.47
C ASN A 292 -11.02 -8.40 9.13
N ILE A 293 -10.94 -8.31 10.46
CA ILE A 293 -10.42 -7.16 11.24
C ILE A 293 -9.02 -6.74 10.77
N PHE A 294 -8.24 -7.66 10.22
CA PHE A 294 -6.93 -7.40 9.60
C PHE A 294 -7.00 -7.05 8.10
N ASN A 295 -8.17 -6.62 7.57
CA ASN A 295 -8.37 -6.29 6.15
C ASN A 295 -7.30 -5.33 5.63
N SER A 296 -6.90 -4.40 6.50
CA SER A 296 -5.92 -3.37 6.24
C SER A 296 -4.55 -3.74 6.82
N SER A 297 -4.01 -4.92 6.45
CA SER A 297 -2.67 -5.37 6.90
C SER A 297 -1.55 -4.36 6.58
N VAL A 298 -1.80 -3.47 5.61
CA VAL A 298 -0.89 -2.40 5.19
C VAL A 298 -1.41 -1.01 5.60
N VAL A 299 -2.72 -0.74 5.52
CA VAL A 299 -3.31 0.58 5.84
C VAL A 299 -3.73 0.63 7.30
N LEU A 300 -2.75 0.73 8.21
CA LEU A 300 -3.01 0.61 9.65
C LEU A 300 -3.64 1.86 10.29
N THR A 301 -3.65 3.01 9.61
CA THR A 301 -4.24 4.26 10.12
C THR A 301 -5.70 4.10 10.51
N THR A 302 -6.48 3.40 9.69
CA THR A 302 -7.88 3.06 10.00
C THR A 302 -7.99 2.18 11.25
N ILE A 303 -7.06 1.24 11.46
CA ILE A 303 -7.07 0.33 12.62
C ILE A 303 -6.83 1.09 13.93
N TRP A 304 -5.95 2.10 13.93
CA TRP A 304 -5.76 2.97 15.09
C TRP A 304 -7.06 3.68 15.49
N VAL A 305 -7.72 4.34 14.54
CA VAL A 305 -8.99 5.03 14.79
C VAL A 305 -10.07 4.04 15.24
N GLN A 306 -10.14 2.88 14.58
CA GLN A 306 -11.07 1.83 14.93
C GLN A 306 -10.81 1.19 16.29
N LEU A 307 -9.57 1.20 16.79
CA LEU A 307 -9.23 0.71 18.13
C LEU A 307 -9.68 1.71 19.20
N VAL A 308 -9.35 3.00 19.01
CA VAL A 308 -9.75 4.06 19.95
C VAL A 308 -11.27 4.22 19.99
N GLY A 309 -11.95 4.04 18.86
CA GLY A 309 -13.41 4.07 18.76
C GLY A 309 -14.13 2.81 19.27
N GLU A 310 -13.43 1.80 19.81
CA GLU A 310 -14.08 0.60 20.34
C GLU A 310 -14.97 0.91 21.56
N PRO A 311 -16.28 0.60 21.54
CA PRO A 311 -17.16 0.86 22.69
C PRO A 311 -16.72 0.12 23.97
N LYS A 312 -15.99 -0.99 23.82
CA LYS A 312 -15.47 -1.81 24.93
C LYS A 312 -13.98 -1.62 25.14
N PHE A 313 -13.40 -0.51 24.69
CA PHE A 313 -11.96 -0.25 24.74
C PHE A 313 -11.37 -0.45 26.16
N PHE A 314 -11.99 0.14 27.18
CA PHE A 314 -11.54 0.09 28.57
C PHE A 314 -12.02 -1.14 29.37
N LYS A 315 -12.69 -2.12 28.76
CA LYS A 315 -13.11 -3.32 29.49
C LYS A 315 -11.91 -4.24 29.74
N PRO A 316 -11.56 -4.61 30.97
CA PRO A 316 -10.36 -5.42 31.24
C PRO A 316 -10.47 -6.88 30.74
N THR A 317 -11.63 -7.29 30.24
CA THR A 317 -11.85 -8.62 29.67
C THR A 317 -11.34 -8.71 28.22
N MET A 318 -11.05 -9.93 27.77
CA MET A 318 -10.69 -10.17 26.37
C MET A 318 -11.89 -9.89 25.47
N VAL A 319 -11.68 -9.03 24.47
CA VAL A 319 -12.68 -8.65 23.48
C VAL A 319 -12.06 -8.85 22.11
N LYS A 320 -12.50 -9.90 21.40
CA LYS A 320 -11.94 -10.33 20.12
C LYS A 320 -11.76 -9.18 19.12
N GLN A 321 -12.71 -8.25 19.01
CA GLN A 321 -12.64 -7.11 18.08
C GLN A 321 -11.54 -6.11 18.44
N ARG A 322 -11.46 -5.72 19.72
CA ARG A 322 -10.42 -4.83 20.24
C ARG A 322 -9.04 -5.47 20.18
N ASP A 323 -8.91 -6.68 20.69
CA ASP A 323 -7.62 -7.33 20.90
C ASP A 323 -6.94 -7.64 19.56
N HIS A 324 -7.69 -8.03 18.52
CA HIS A 324 -7.11 -8.21 17.19
C HIS A 324 -6.58 -6.91 16.59
N LYS A 325 -7.26 -5.78 16.79
CA LYS A 325 -6.77 -4.46 16.35
C LYS A 325 -5.48 -4.09 17.08
N ALA A 326 -5.45 -4.31 18.40
CA ALA A 326 -4.24 -4.11 19.20
C ALA A 326 -3.09 -5.02 18.73
N ILE A 327 -3.35 -6.30 18.44
CA ILE A 327 -2.36 -7.25 17.90
C ILE A 327 -1.85 -6.78 16.53
N ALA A 328 -2.71 -6.25 15.65
CA ALA A 328 -2.28 -5.71 14.37
C ALA A 328 -1.28 -4.55 14.54
N ILE A 329 -1.59 -3.63 15.45
CA ILE A 329 -0.75 -2.47 15.81
C ILE A 329 0.57 -2.92 16.44
N LEU A 330 0.52 -3.80 17.43
CA LEU A 330 1.71 -4.33 18.07
C LEU A 330 2.57 -5.11 17.08
N GLY A 331 1.96 -5.89 16.19
CA GLY A 331 2.64 -6.58 15.10
C GLY A 331 3.45 -5.61 14.23
N LEU A 332 2.84 -4.50 13.80
CA LEU A 332 3.54 -3.46 13.04
C LEU A 332 4.73 -2.87 13.81
N ILE A 333 4.54 -2.51 15.08
CA ILE A 333 5.59 -1.91 15.93
C ILE A 333 6.75 -2.89 16.11
N ILE A 334 6.45 -4.13 16.50
CA ILE A 334 7.45 -5.19 16.71
C ILE A 334 8.19 -5.48 15.40
N GLY A 335 7.48 -5.52 14.27
CA GLY A 335 8.08 -5.66 12.95
C GLY A 335 9.05 -4.53 12.64
N GLY A 336 8.67 -3.28 12.91
CA GLY A 336 9.53 -2.13 12.70
C GLY A 336 10.80 -2.16 13.56
N ILE A 337 10.67 -2.50 14.85
CA ILE A 337 11.80 -2.66 15.77
C ILE A 337 12.73 -3.78 15.28
N ALA A 338 12.18 -4.95 14.95
CA ALA A 338 12.94 -6.09 14.48
C ALA A 338 13.68 -5.79 13.16
N GLY A 339 13.01 -5.15 12.19
CA GLY A 339 13.61 -4.74 10.93
C GLY A 339 14.75 -3.75 11.15
N ARG A 340 14.53 -2.71 11.96
CA ARG A 340 15.56 -1.71 12.27
C ARG A 340 16.77 -2.33 12.99
N ALA A 341 16.54 -3.18 13.99
CA ALA A 341 17.61 -3.84 14.75
C ALA A 341 18.42 -4.83 13.90
N LEU A 342 17.77 -5.56 12.98
CA LEU A 342 18.49 -6.43 12.05
C LEU A 342 19.31 -5.62 11.04
N VAL A 343 18.78 -4.51 10.52
CA VAL A 343 19.57 -3.64 9.63
C VAL A 343 20.83 -3.13 10.33
N ASP A 344 20.78 -2.78 11.62
CA ASP A 344 21.97 -2.39 12.40
C ASP A 344 23.01 -3.49 12.54
N THR A 345 22.57 -4.75 12.65
CA THR A 345 23.47 -5.87 13.00
C THR A 345 24.03 -6.59 11.78
N ILE A 346 23.22 -6.77 10.74
CA ILE A 346 23.55 -7.60 9.57
C ILE A 346 23.35 -6.87 8.24
N GLY A 347 22.87 -5.62 8.25
CA GLY A 347 22.60 -4.83 7.05
C GLY A 347 21.32 -5.23 6.31
N SER A 348 20.93 -4.40 5.35
CA SER A 348 19.69 -4.55 4.57
C SER A 348 19.61 -5.83 3.74
N PRO A 349 20.65 -6.27 3.00
CA PRO A 349 20.51 -7.45 2.14
C PRO A 349 20.10 -8.71 2.92
N TRP A 350 20.77 -8.99 4.04
CA TRP A 350 20.48 -10.13 4.89
C TRP A 350 19.16 -9.98 5.64
N THR A 351 18.83 -8.75 6.07
CA THR A 351 17.53 -8.47 6.69
C THR A 351 16.38 -8.77 5.72
N ILE A 352 16.45 -8.28 4.48
CA ILE A 352 15.43 -8.58 3.46
C ILE A 352 15.38 -10.09 3.18
N GLY A 353 16.53 -10.76 3.13
CA GLY A 353 16.65 -12.21 3.00
C GLY A 353 15.90 -12.97 4.11
N ILE A 354 16.08 -12.60 5.37
CA ILE A 354 15.31 -13.16 6.51
C ILE A 354 13.81 -12.91 6.32
N GLY A 355 13.43 -11.71 5.89
CA GLY A 355 12.04 -11.38 5.57
C GLY A 355 11.42 -12.33 4.54
N SER A 356 12.18 -12.78 3.54
CA SER A 356 11.71 -13.77 2.55
C SER A 356 11.41 -15.13 3.19
N ILE A 357 12.25 -15.58 4.13
CA ILE A 357 12.05 -16.83 4.88
C ILE A 357 10.81 -16.73 5.76
N VAL A 358 10.65 -15.60 6.47
CA VAL A 358 9.44 -15.34 7.28
C VAL A 358 8.19 -15.41 6.41
N ARG A 359 8.21 -14.84 5.20
CA ARG A 359 7.08 -14.97 4.26
C ARG A 359 6.82 -16.40 3.83
N VAL A 360 7.83 -17.22 3.58
CA VAL A 360 7.64 -18.66 3.31
C VAL A 360 6.93 -19.34 4.48
N LEU A 361 7.35 -19.06 5.72
CA LEU A 361 6.70 -19.60 6.92
C LEU A 361 5.24 -19.15 7.03
N ILE A 362 4.94 -17.88 6.72
CA ILE A 362 3.56 -17.38 6.67
C ILE A 362 2.77 -18.12 5.58
N GLY A 363 3.36 -18.33 4.40
CA GLY A 363 2.77 -19.07 3.30
C GLY A 363 2.38 -20.48 3.70
N LEU A 364 3.28 -21.18 4.39
CA LEU A 364 3.03 -22.52 4.94
C LEU A 364 1.97 -22.51 6.04
N SER A 365 1.91 -21.46 6.87
CA SER A 365 0.92 -21.37 7.96
C SER A 365 -0.54 -21.35 7.46
N TRP A 366 -0.79 -20.88 6.22
CA TRP A 366 -2.10 -20.96 5.58
C TRP A 366 -2.58 -22.40 5.37
N LEU A 367 -1.65 -23.37 5.28
CA LEU A 367 -2.00 -24.78 5.20
C LEU A 367 -2.61 -25.31 6.49
N SER A 368 -2.36 -24.68 7.63
CA SER A 368 -2.87 -25.11 8.93
C SER A 368 -4.23 -24.52 9.27
N ILE A 369 -4.69 -23.48 8.56
CA ILE A 369 -5.96 -22.83 8.89
C ILE A 369 -7.14 -23.69 8.40
N PRO A 370 -8.11 -24.03 9.27
CA PRO A 370 -9.27 -24.83 8.90
C PRO A 370 -10.14 -24.21 7.79
N ALA A 371 -10.91 -25.08 7.11
CA ALA A 371 -11.86 -24.63 6.10
C ALA A 371 -13.07 -23.91 6.73
N ALA A 372 -13.60 -22.91 6.03
CA ALA A 372 -14.81 -22.20 6.44
C ALA A 372 -16.00 -23.17 6.55
N LYS A 373 -16.82 -23.00 7.59
CA LYS A 373 -18.06 -23.78 7.73
C LYS A 373 -19.00 -23.43 6.57
N PRO A 374 -19.70 -24.42 5.98
CA PRO A 374 -20.70 -24.12 4.97
C PRO A 374 -21.77 -23.21 5.56
N LYS A 375 -22.07 -22.09 4.88
CA LYS A 375 -23.22 -21.26 5.24
C LYS A 375 -24.47 -22.14 5.10
N LYS A 376 -25.22 -22.34 6.20
CA LYS A 376 -26.56 -22.92 6.11
C LYS A 376 -27.39 -21.98 5.24
N LYS A 377 -27.96 -22.51 4.15
CA LYS A 377 -28.88 -21.79 3.29
C LYS A 377 -30.18 -21.52 4.02
#